data_AF-A0A7S4BYX3-F1
#
_entry.id   AF-A0A7S4BYX3-F1
#
_cell.length_a   1.000
_cell.length_b   1.000
_cell.length_c   1.000
_cell.angle_alpha   90.00
_cell.angle_beta   90.00
_cell.angle_gamma   90.00
#
_symmetry.space_group_name_H-M   'P 1'
#
loop_
_entity.id
_entity.type
_entity.pdbx_description
1 polymer ?
#
loop_
_entity_poly.entity_id
_entity_poly.type
_entity_poly.pdbx_seq_one_letter_code
_entity_poly.pdbx_strand_id
1 'polypeptide(L)'
;MLVTRTSQNTFVSASASQGINLLTMNRDDLYLGELLHFLSRFWEMVKRGQPPSEAMHWAEPERFAAFLDQTALLGSGVSKGAHIARPWRRAARGVAASLFLDS
;
A
#
# COMPACT_ATOMS: atom_id res chain seq x y z
N MET A 1 -1.20 8.22 -6.41
CA MET A 1 -2.22 9.18 -5.94
C MET A 1 -1.67 10.58 -5.78
N LEU A 2 -0.66 10.81 -4.93
CA LEU A 2 -0.15 12.17 -4.69
C LEU A 2 0.53 12.78 -5.92
N VAL A 3 1.49 12.07 -6.50
CA VAL A 3 2.21 12.49 -7.72
C VAL A 3 1.32 12.40 -8.96
N THR A 4 0.58 11.30 -9.09
CA THR A 4 -0.24 11.00 -10.29
C THR A 4 -1.61 11.69 -10.30
N ARG A 5 -1.99 12.39 -9.23
CA ARG A 5 -3.31 13.02 -9.02
C ARG A 5 -4.53 12.09 -9.25
N THR A 6 -4.34 10.78 -9.10
CA THR A 6 -5.40 9.79 -9.23
C THR A 6 -6.29 9.77 -7.99
N SER A 7 -7.61 9.62 -8.18
CA SER A 7 -8.62 9.50 -7.11
C SER A 7 -8.77 8.09 -6.56
N GLN A 8 -8.27 7.08 -7.29
CA GLN A 8 -8.30 5.67 -6.91
C GLN A 8 -7.04 4.98 -7.44
N ASN A 9 -6.56 3.97 -6.72
CA ASN A 9 -5.46 3.11 -7.12
C ASN A 9 -5.87 1.66 -6.88
N THR A 10 -5.42 0.79 -7.78
CA THR A 10 -5.50 -0.66 -7.63
C THR A 10 -4.11 -1.20 -7.34
N PHE A 11 -3.97 -1.88 -6.20
CA PHE A 11 -2.79 -2.63 -5.82
C PHE A 11 -2.97 -4.10 -6.19
N VAL A 12 -1.90 -4.70 -6.69
CA VAL A 12 -1.87 -6.11 -7.06
C VAL A 12 -0.88 -6.81 -6.14
N SER A 13 -1.38 -7.75 -5.34
CA SER A 13 -0.53 -8.69 -4.60
C SER A 13 -0.58 -10.02 -5.33
N ALA A 14 0.54 -10.40 -5.95
CA ALA A 14 0.69 -11.68 -6.63
C ALA A 14 1.58 -12.57 -5.78
N SER A 15 1.01 -13.67 -5.30
CA SER A 15 1.75 -14.74 -4.70
C SER A 15 1.87 -15.84 -5.74
N ALA A 16 3.03 -16.49 -5.78
CA ALA A 16 3.12 -17.80 -6.34
C ALA A 16 2.05 -18.66 -5.65
N SER A 17 2.20 -19.16 -4.44
CA SER A 17 1.30 -20.18 -3.87
C SER A 17 -0.20 -19.83 -3.81
N GLN A 18 -0.56 -18.55 -3.66
CA GLN A 18 -1.94 -18.13 -3.38
C GLN A 18 -2.68 -17.52 -4.58
N GLY A 19 -2.00 -17.16 -5.68
CA GLY A 19 -2.62 -16.46 -6.81
C GLY A 19 -2.60 -14.94 -6.63
N ILE A 20 -3.56 -14.24 -7.26
CA ILE A 20 -3.55 -12.77 -7.35
C ILE A 20 -4.68 -12.18 -6.51
N ASN A 21 -4.35 -11.15 -5.73
CA ASN A 21 -5.31 -10.30 -5.03
C ASN A 21 -5.27 -8.90 -5.67
N LEU A 22 -6.44 -8.44 -6.12
CA LEU A 22 -6.66 -7.06 -6.54
C LEU A 22 -7.30 -6.31 -5.37
N LEU A 23 -6.62 -5.28 -4.92
CA LEU A 23 -7.02 -4.44 -3.80
C LEU A 23 -7.24 -3.03 -4.34
N THR A 24 -8.39 -2.44 -4.09
CA THR A 24 -8.65 -1.05 -4.50
C THR A 24 -8.70 -0.15 -3.28
N MET A 25 -8.10 1.03 -3.42
CA MET A 25 -8.07 2.05 -2.39
C MET A 25 -8.45 3.38 -3.01
N ASN A 26 -9.38 4.07 -2.38
CA ASN A 26 -9.73 5.44 -2.75
C ASN A 26 -8.71 6.40 -2.15
N ARG A 27 -8.55 7.54 -2.80
CA ARG A 27 -7.72 8.63 -2.30
C ARG A 27 -8.38 9.23 -1.06
N ASP A 28 -7.59 9.42 -0.02
CA ASP A 28 -7.98 10.10 1.20
C ASP A 28 -7.10 11.35 1.37
N ASP A 29 -7.68 12.52 1.08
CA ASP A 29 -6.97 13.79 1.12
C ASP A 29 -6.60 14.23 2.54
N LEU A 30 -7.36 13.81 3.56
CA LEU A 30 -7.02 14.09 4.96
C LEU A 30 -5.75 13.33 5.33
N TYR A 31 -5.70 12.04 5.03
CA TYR A 31 -4.50 11.23 5.24
C TYR A 31 -3.30 11.75 4.45
N LEU A 32 -3.49 12.11 3.18
CA LEU A 32 -2.39 12.64 2.36
C LEU A 32 -1.88 13.98 2.89
N GLY A 33 -2.75 14.84 3.42
CA GLY A 33 -2.37 16.08 4.08
C GLY A 33 -1.47 15.83 5.30
N GLU A 34 -1.87 14.90 6.17
CA GLU A 34 -1.09 14.52 7.35
C GLU A 34 0.25 13.86 6.98
N LEU A 35 0.25 12.96 5.99
CA LEU A 35 1.48 12.36 5.47
C LEU A 35 2.46 13.41 4.95
N LEU A 36 1.97 14.40 4.19
CA LEU A 36 2.80 15.49 3.69
C LEU A 36 3.33 16.39 4.81
N HIS A 37 2.54 16.64 5.85
CA HIS A 37 2.98 17.39 7.03
C HIS A 37 4.21 16.73 7.65
N PHE A 38 4.13 15.44 7.99
CA PHE A 38 5.27 14.74 8.61
C PHE A 38 6.47 14.58 7.68
N LEU A 39 6.25 14.32 6.39
CA LEU A 39 7.33 14.28 5.39
C LEU A 39 8.03 15.63 5.24
N SER A 40 7.28 16.74 5.30
CA SER A 40 7.86 18.09 5.19
C SER A 40 8.81 18.37 6.36
N ARG A 41 8.42 17.98 7.58
CA ARG A 41 9.25 18.14 8.77
C ARG A 41 10.52 17.30 8.69
N PHE A 42 10.40 16.06 8.20
CA PHE A 42 11.56 15.18 7.97
C PHE A 42 12.53 15.85 7.00
N TRP A 43 11.98 16.34 5.88
CA TRP A 43 12.76 16.93 4.81
C TRP A 43 13.46 18.22 5.22
N GLU A 44 12.84 19.04 6.07
CA GLU A 44 13.47 20.23 6.63
C GLU A 44 14.71 19.89 7.48
N MET A 45 14.70 18.78 8.22
CA MET A 45 15.89 18.33 8.97
C MET A 45 16.99 17.85 8.02
N VAL A 46 16.62 17.07 6.99
CA VAL A 46 17.56 16.60 5.95
C VAL A 46 18.23 17.78 5.24
N LYS A 47 17.47 18.80 4.83
CA LYS A 47 18.01 20.02 4.20
C LYS A 47 19.01 20.76 5.10
N ARG A 48 18.81 20.71 6.41
CA ARG A 48 19.69 21.36 7.41
C ARG A 48 20.91 20.51 7.76
N GLY A 49 21.06 19.31 7.16
CA GLY A 49 22.11 18.37 7.49
C GLY A 49 21.98 17.79 8.91
N GLN A 50 20.80 17.89 9.51
CA GLN A 50 20.53 17.40 10.85
C GLN A 50 19.90 16.00 10.76
N PRO A 51 20.40 15.01 11.54
CA PRO A 51 19.72 13.74 11.61
C PRO A 51 18.32 13.93 12.22
N PRO A 52 17.29 13.26 11.68
CA PRO A 52 15.96 13.22 12.31
C PRO A 52 16.09 12.76 13.76
N SER A 53 15.54 13.52 14.71
CA SER A 53 15.54 13.15 16.13
C SER A 53 14.26 12.38 16.48
N GLU A 54 14.30 11.53 17.50
CA GLU A 54 13.07 10.87 18.00
C GLU A 54 12.00 11.90 18.37
N ALA A 55 12.40 13.02 18.96
CA ALA A 55 11.51 14.13 19.29
C ALA A 55 10.76 14.69 18.07
N MET A 56 11.28 14.51 16.85
CA MET A 56 10.60 14.92 15.61
C MET A 56 9.28 14.17 15.40
N HIS A 57 9.20 12.90 15.77
CA HIS A 57 7.98 12.10 15.67
C HIS A 57 7.00 12.42 16.80
N TRP A 58 7.51 12.87 17.95
CA TRP A 58 6.74 13.12 19.17
C TRP A 58 6.40 14.59 19.44
N ALA A 59 6.84 15.52 18.60
CA ALA A 59 6.58 16.95 18.82
C ALA A 59 5.08 17.32 18.74
N GLU A 60 4.30 16.50 18.03
CA GLU A 60 2.85 16.67 17.84
C GLU A 60 2.15 15.33 18.13
N PRO A 61 2.16 14.86 19.40
CA PRO A 61 1.82 13.48 19.73
C PRO A 61 0.33 13.17 19.47
N GLU A 62 -0.57 14.12 19.73
CA GLU A 62 -2.00 13.97 19.46
C GLU A 62 -2.28 13.85 17.96
N ARG A 63 -1.63 14.71 17.16
CA ARG A 63 -1.78 14.70 15.71
C ARG A 63 -1.18 13.45 15.08
N PHE A 64 -0.03 13.00 15.60
CA PHE A 64 0.59 11.76 15.16
C PHE A 64 -0.26 10.54 15.51
N ALA A 65 -0.87 10.49 16.71
CA ALA A 65 -1.82 9.44 17.08
C ALA A 65 -3.03 9.41 16.12
N ALA A 66 -3.64 10.57 15.85
CA ALA A 66 -4.75 10.67 14.90
C ALA A 66 -4.35 10.22 13.47
N PHE A 67 -3.12 10.53 13.04
CA PHE A 67 -2.57 10.05 11.77
C PHE A 67 -2.41 8.51 11.74
N LEU A 68 -1.95 7.90 12.83
CA LEU A 68 -1.83 6.44 12.93
C LEU A 68 -3.22 5.76 12.91
N ASP A 69 -4.20 6.32 13.62
CA ASP A 69 -5.57 5.83 13.61
C ASP A 69 -6.16 5.90 12.19
N GLN A 70 -5.97 7.03 11.50
CA GLN A 70 -6.41 7.17 10.10
C GLN A 70 -5.68 6.18 9.17
N THR A 71 -4.40 5.90 9.41
CA THR A 71 -3.63 4.90 8.66
C THR A 71 -4.22 3.51 8.83
N ALA A 72 -4.60 3.14 10.06
CA ALA A 72 -5.25 1.86 10.34
C ALA A 72 -6.64 1.76 9.69
N LEU A 73 -7.42 2.84 9.74
CA LEU A 73 -8.72 2.94 9.06
C LEU A 73 -8.60 2.82 7.53
N LEU A 74 -7.56 3.40 6.94
CA LEU A 74 -7.29 3.22 5.51
C LEU A 74 -6.92 1.79 5.16
N GLY A 75 -6.11 1.15 6.01
CA GLY A 75 -5.77 -0.26 5.86
C GLY A 75 -7.00 -1.18 5.89
N SER A 76 -7.98 -0.87 6.74
CA SER A 76 -9.25 -1.63 6.80
C SER A 76 -10.23 -1.25 5.69
N GLY A 77 -10.17 -0.02 5.18
CA GLY A 77 -10.95 0.48 4.04
C GLY A 77 -10.48 -0.05 2.68
N VAL A 78 -9.37 -0.80 2.62
CA VAL A 78 -8.93 -1.48 1.40
C VAL A 78 -9.97 -2.53 1.03
N SER A 79 -10.67 -2.30 -0.08
CA SER A 79 -11.62 -3.28 -0.60
C SER A 79 -10.89 -4.30 -1.47
N LYS A 80 -11.09 -5.58 -1.17
CA LYS A 80 -10.64 -6.67 -2.04
C LYS A 80 -11.56 -6.73 -3.26
N GLY A 81 -11.17 -6.05 -4.33
CA GLY A 81 -11.93 -5.98 -5.56
C GLY A 81 -12.09 -7.35 -6.23
N ALA A 82 -11.03 -8.15 -6.25
CA ALA A 82 -11.10 -9.52 -6.78
C ALA A 82 -10.00 -10.43 -6.22
N HIS A 83 -10.30 -11.73 -6.16
CA HIS A 83 -9.29 -12.78 -6.03
C HIS A 83 -9.28 -13.62 -7.30
N ILE A 84 -8.12 -13.72 -7.95
CA ILE A 84 -7.92 -14.63 -9.06
C ILE A 84 -7.10 -15.81 -8.54
N ALA A 85 -7.81 -16.91 -8.26
CA ALA A 85 -7.17 -18.17 -7.90
C ALA A 85 -6.28 -18.65 -9.06
N ARG A 86 -5.18 -19.33 -8.74
CA ARG A 86 -4.22 -19.88 -9.72
C ARG A 86 -4.94 -20.61 -10.88
N PRO A 87 -4.71 -20.26 -12.16
CA PRO A 87 -5.34 -20.95 -13.29
C PRO A 87 -4.94 -22.44 -13.37
N TRP A 88 -3.74 -22.82 -12.93
CA TRP A 88 -3.27 -24.22 -13.00
C TRP A 88 -3.83 -25.16 -11.93
N ARG A 89 -4.54 -24.68 -10.89
CA ARG A 89 -5.17 -25.62 -9.91
C ARG A 89 -6.42 -26.32 -10.45
N ARG A 90 -7.09 -25.79 -11.48
CA ARG A 90 -8.19 -26.48 -12.17
C ARG A 90 -7.73 -27.31 -13.38
N ALA A 91 -6.54 -27.06 -13.92
CA ALA A 91 -6.02 -27.75 -15.11
C ALA A 91 -4.96 -28.84 -14.81
N ALA A 92 -4.49 -28.98 -13.56
CA ALA A 92 -3.54 -30.03 -13.17
C ALA A 92 -4.18 -31.40 -12.87
N ARG A 93 -5.40 -31.65 -13.37
CA ARG A 93 -5.94 -33.00 -13.56
C ARG A 93 -6.52 -33.07 -14.98
N GLY A 94 -5.64 -33.33 -15.95
CA GLY A 94 -6.02 -33.65 -17.32
C GLY A 94 -5.32 -32.79 -18.38
N VAL A 95 -4.38 -33.41 -19.10
CA VAL A 95 -3.80 -33.08 -20.42
C VAL A 95 -3.13 -31.70 -20.61
N ALA A 96 -3.54 -30.62 -19.94
CA ALA A 96 -3.03 -29.27 -20.17
C ALA A 96 -1.71 -28.93 -19.43
N ALA A 97 -1.16 -29.85 -18.64
CA ALA A 97 0.10 -29.63 -17.91
C ALA A 97 1.36 -29.79 -18.79
N SER A 98 1.25 -30.38 -19.99
CA SER A 98 2.40 -30.60 -20.88
C SER A 98 2.79 -29.40 -21.74
N LEU A 99 2.01 -28.30 -21.72
CA LEU A 99 2.28 -27.12 -22.56
C LEU A 99 3.21 -26.08 -21.91
N PHE A 100 3.63 -26.30 -20.66
CA PHE A 100 4.49 -25.36 -19.92
C PHE A 100 5.77 -25.99 -19.36
N LEU A 101 6.07 -27.23 -19.77
CA LEU A 101 7.30 -27.95 -19.42
C LEU A 101 7.93 -28.49 -20.71
N ASP A 102 8.24 -27.62 -21.66
CA ASP A 102 9.24 -27.89 -22.68
C ASP A 102 10.01 -26.58 -22.93
N SER A 103 11.15 -26.48 -22.26
CA SER A 103 12.29 -25.62 -22.61
C SER A 103 13.55 -26.43 -22.37
#